data_AF-A0A6F9CW62-F1
#
_entry.id   AF-A0A6F9CW62-F1
#
_cell.length_a   1.000
_cell.length_b   1.000
_cell.length_c   1.000
_cell.angle_alpha   90.00
_cell.angle_beta   90.00
_cell.angle_gamma   90.00
#
_symmetry.space_group_name_H-M   'P 1'
#
loop_
_entity.id
_entity.type
_entity.pdbx_description
1 polymer ?
#
loop_
_entity_poly.entity_id
_entity_poly.type
_entity_poly.pdbx_seq_one_letter_code
_entity_poly.pdbx_strand_id
1 'polypeptide(L)'
;DLFVLLDLIGAPDPMFVNHFDNTIRWFDELIYAERRLHKLGLLSSHPREVSYFRKDINLGPVEDDHVPFLQQGVPVLHMITTPFPSFMHTLEDTAEHIHSQTIENLTKVLVVFLAEYIGL
;
A
#
# COMPACT_ATOMS: atom_id res chain seq x y z
N ASP A 1 14.49 -8.17 10.19
CA ASP A 1 13.83 -8.23 8.88
C ASP A 1 12.40 -7.71 8.97
N LEU A 2 11.84 -7.26 7.85
CA LEU A 2 10.52 -6.61 7.73
C LEU A 2 9.52 -7.59 7.11
N PHE A 3 8.33 -7.73 7.70
CA PHE A 3 7.21 -8.43 7.06
C PHE A 3 6.32 -7.41 6.33
N VAL A 4 6.24 -7.49 5.01
CA VAL A 4 5.31 -6.69 4.21
C VAL A 4 4.10 -7.55 3.86
N LEU A 5 2.92 -7.17 4.36
CA LEU A 5 1.66 -7.85 4.07
C LEU A 5 0.83 -6.98 3.13
N LEU A 6 0.41 -7.55 2.00
CA LEU A 6 -0.43 -6.88 1.01
C LEU A 6 -1.81 -7.50 1.09
N ASP A 7 -2.85 -6.68 1.26
CA ASP A 7 -4.23 -7.15 1.28
C ASP A 7 -5.22 -6.12 0.70
N LEU A 8 -6.34 -6.60 0.16
CA LEU A 8 -7.41 -5.80 -0.44
C LEU A 8 -6.93 -4.79 -1.50
N ILE A 9 -6.05 -5.22 -2.40
CA ILE A 9 -5.47 -4.39 -3.46
C ILE A 9 -6.07 -4.78 -4.82
N GLY A 10 -6.56 -3.79 -5.57
CA GLY A 10 -7.05 -3.99 -6.93
C GLY A 10 -8.12 -2.98 -7.34
N ALA A 11 -8.85 -2.43 -6.36
CA ALA A 11 -9.83 -1.37 -6.57
C ALA A 11 -9.20 -0.06 -7.09
N PRO A 12 -9.96 0.82 -7.76
CA PRO A 12 -9.50 2.17 -8.08
C PRO A 12 -9.27 3.00 -6.80
N ASP A 13 -8.36 3.97 -6.90
CA ASP A 13 -8.09 4.99 -5.88
C ASP A 13 -7.93 4.46 -4.42
N PRO A 14 -7.07 3.46 -4.19
CA PRO A 14 -6.85 2.93 -2.85
C PRO A 14 -6.17 3.97 -1.96
N MET A 15 -6.46 3.90 -0.67
CA MET A 15 -5.75 4.65 0.36
C MET A 15 -5.09 3.68 1.33
N PHE A 16 -3.78 3.80 1.49
CA PHE A 16 -2.99 3.10 2.48
C PHE A 16 -2.60 4.08 3.58
N VAL A 17 -2.66 3.65 4.83
CA VAL A 17 -2.28 4.45 6.00
C VAL A 17 -1.16 3.76 6.77
N ASN A 18 -0.48 4.50 7.65
CA ASN A 18 0.51 3.89 8.53
C ASN A 18 -0.18 3.26 9.75
N HIS A 19 -0.20 1.93 9.83
CA HIS A 19 -0.78 1.21 10.96
C HIS A 19 0.16 1.04 12.16
N PHE A 20 1.48 1.14 11.96
CA PHE A 20 2.47 0.87 13.02
C PHE A 20 3.61 1.89 13.04
N ASP A 21 3.84 2.50 14.20
CA ASP A 21 4.89 3.52 14.38
C ASP A 21 6.31 2.94 14.18
N ASN A 22 6.54 1.68 14.56
CA ASN A 22 7.85 1.04 14.47
C ASN A 22 8.31 0.76 13.01
N THR A 23 7.41 0.83 12.03
CA THR A 23 7.70 0.68 10.60
C THR A 23 7.48 1.95 9.79
N ILE A 24 7.24 3.08 10.44
CA ILE A 24 6.92 4.36 9.78
C ILE A 24 7.97 4.79 8.74
N ARG A 25 9.25 4.48 8.99
CA ARG A 25 10.33 4.78 8.03
C ARG A 25 10.13 4.06 6.69
N TRP A 26 9.60 2.83 6.72
CA TRP A 26 9.39 2.04 5.52
C TRP A 26 8.13 2.49 4.77
N PHE A 27 7.13 2.99 5.51
CA PHE A 27 5.99 3.66 4.92
C PHE A 27 6.42 4.97 4.22
N ASP A 28 7.37 5.72 4.78
CA ASP A 28 7.96 6.90 4.13
C ASP A 28 8.67 6.55 2.81
N GLU A 29 9.34 5.40 2.72
CA GLU A 29 9.96 4.94 1.47
C GLU A 29 8.91 4.67 0.38
N LEU A 30 7.75 4.09 0.72
CA LEU A 30 6.64 3.92 -0.23
C LEU A 30 6.12 5.27 -0.75
N ILE A 31 5.95 6.25 0.15
CA ILE A 31 5.56 7.63 -0.21
C ILE A 31 6.60 8.26 -1.14
N TYR A 32 7.88 8.08 -0.84
CA TYR A 32 8.96 8.63 -1.64
C TYR A 32 9.00 8.00 -3.04
N ALA A 33 8.87 6.67 -3.12
CA ALA A 33 8.80 5.93 -4.37
C ALA A 33 7.62 6.39 -5.25
N GLU A 34 6.41 6.48 -4.68
CA GLU A 34 5.22 7.02 -5.35
C GLU A 34 5.48 8.43 -5.90
N ARG A 35 5.96 9.35 -5.06
CA ARG A 35 6.22 10.74 -5.44
C ARG A 35 7.27 10.85 -6.54
N ARG A 36 8.32 10.03 -6.50
CA ARG A 36 9.38 10.03 -7.51
C ARG A 36 8.85 9.53 -8.84
N LEU A 37 8.12 8.41 -8.86
CA LEU A 37 7.49 7.87 -10.07
C LEU A 37 6.49 8.86 -10.67
N HIS A 38 5.69 9.52 -9.83
CA HIS A 38 4.77 10.56 -10.25
C HIS A 38 5.49 11.74 -10.92
N LYS A 39 6.55 12.28 -10.30
CA LYS A 39 7.34 13.39 -10.86
C LYS A 39 7.98 13.05 -12.20
N LEU A 40 8.34 11.79 -12.42
CA LEU A 40 8.90 11.29 -13.67
C LEU A 40 7.84 10.99 -14.74
N GLY A 41 6.55 11.14 -14.42
CA GLY A 41 5.45 10.83 -15.34
C GLY A 41 5.28 9.34 -15.61
N LEU A 42 5.71 8.48 -14.68
CA LEU A 42 5.71 7.01 -14.84
C LEU A 42 4.46 6.34 -14.27
N LEU A 43 3.57 7.10 -13.63
CA LEU A 43 2.28 6.62 -13.11
C LEU A 43 1.13 6.97 -14.06
N SER A 44 0.24 6.02 -14.30
CA SER A 44 -0.93 6.13 -15.17
C SER A 44 -2.14 6.63 -14.39
N SER A 45 -2.93 7.56 -14.93
CA SER A 45 -4.16 8.08 -14.30
C SER A 45 -3.97 8.55 -12.84
N HIS A 46 -2.79 9.07 -12.51
CA HIS A 46 -2.42 9.48 -11.17
C HIS A 46 -2.10 10.98 -11.17
N PRO A 47 -3.10 11.87 -11.03
CA PRO A 47 -2.88 13.31 -10.95
C PRO A 47 -2.19 13.68 -9.62
N ARG A 48 -1.76 14.95 -9.47
CA ARG A 48 -0.96 15.39 -8.31
C ARG A 48 -1.73 15.35 -6.99
N GLU A 49 -3.05 15.45 -7.10
CA GLU A 49 -4.00 15.45 -5.99
C GLU A 49 -4.25 14.04 -5.45
N VAL A 50 -3.97 13.01 -6.25
CA VAL A 50 -4.06 11.61 -5.83
C VAL A 50 -2.77 11.22 -5.13
N SER A 51 -2.89 10.56 -3.99
CA SER A 51 -1.80 9.89 -3.29
C SER A 51 -2.38 8.67 -2.59
N TYR A 52 -1.86 7.50 -2.95
CA TYR A 52 -2.26 6.24 -2.37
C TYR A 52 -1.76 6.14 -0.92
N PHE A 53 -0.55 6.60 -0.62
CA PHE A 53 0.05 6.46 0.72
C PHE A 53 -0.12 7.73 1.57
N ARG A 54 -1.01 7.65 2.56
CA ARG A 54 -1.45 8.80 3.39
C ARG A 54 -0.97 8.67 4.82
N LYS A 55 0.13 9.36 5.14
CA LYS A 55 0.71 9.43 6.49
C LYS A 55 0.00 10.43 7.41
N ASP A 56 -0.76 11.36 6.84
CA ASP A 56 -1.51 12.39 7.57
C ASP A 56 -2.81 11.86 8.21
N ILE A 57 -3.19 10.61 7.89
CA ILE A 57 -4.37 9.95 8.42
C ILE A 57 -3.93 8.84 9.37
N ASN A 58 -4.39 8.92 10.62
CA ASN A 58 -4.22 7.88 11.62
C ASN A 58 -5.52 7.10 11.78
N LEU A 59 -5.51 5.84 11.39
CA LEU A 59 -6.58 4.89 11.67
C LEU A 59 -6.06 3.79 12.61
N GLY A 60 -6.97 3.13 13.31
CA GLY A 60 -6.62 2.01 14.17
C GLY A 60 -5.99 0.85 13.40
N PRO A 61 -5.33 -0.09 14.10
CA PRO A 61 -4.82 -1.30 13.47
C PRO A 61 -5.97 -2.12 12.90
N VAL A 62 -5.73 -2.75 11.76
CA VAL A 62 -6.62 -3.75 11.17
C VAL A 62 -6.06 -5.13 11.54
N GLU A 63 -6.91 -6.05 12.02
CA GLU A 63 -6.48 -7.43 12.26
C GLU A 63 -6.41 -8.19 10.93
N ASP A 64 -5.31 -8.92 10.73
CA ASP A 64 -5.03 -9.70 9.52
C ASP A 64 -3.92 -10.73 9.82
N ASP A 65 -3.43 -11.47 8.83
CA ASP A 65 -2.44 -12.54 8.95
C ASP A 65 -1.12 -12.13 9.64
N HIS A 66 -0.84 -10.83 9.75
CA HIS A 66 0.33 -10.34 10.46
C HIS A 66 0.23 -10.41 11.98
N VAL A 67 -0.97 -10.60 12.56
CA VAL A 67 -1.18 -10.55 14.03
C VAL A 67 -0.24 -11.49 14.80
N PRO A 68 -0.09 -12.79 14.43
CA PRO A 68 0.83 -13.68 15.14
C PRO A 68 2.30 -13.25 15.03
N PHE A 69 2.71 -12.65 13.90
CA PHE A 69 4.07 -12.17 13.69
C PHE A 69 4.35 -10.92 14.53
N LEU A 70 3.41 -10.00 14.57
CA LEU A 70 3.48 -8.79 15.38
C LEU A 70 3.59 -9.14 16.87
N GLN A 71 2.83 -10.13 17.35
CA GLN A 71 2.90 -10.64 18.72
C GLN A 71 4.27 -11.24 19.08
N GLN A 72 5.03 -11.72 18.09
CA GLN A 72 6.41 -12.20 18.25
C GLN A 72 7.47 -11.11 18.00
N GLY A 73 7.06 -9.85 17.86
CA GLY A 73 7.97 -8.71 17.70
C GLY A 73 8.50 -8.52 16.27
N VAL A 74 7.92 -9.19 15.27
CA VAL A 74 8.29 -8.96 13.87
C VAL A 74 7.77 -7.58 13.43
N PRO A 75 8.62 -6.69 12.87
CA PRO A 75 8.17 -5.44 12.29
C PRO A 75 7.27 -5.69 11.08
N VAL A 76 6.07 -5.10 11.06
CA VAL A 76 5.07 -5.30 10.00
C VAL A 76 4.81 -4.00 9.26
N LEU A 77 4.92 -4.03 7.94
CA LEU A 77 4.39 -3.00 7.04
C LEU A 77 3.11 -3.57 6.41
N HIS A 78 1.95 -3.20 6.94
CA HIS A 78 0.65 -3.67 6.46
C HIS A 78 0.12 -2.72 5.40
N MET A 79 0.17 -3.15 4.14
CA MET A 79 -0.33 -2.41 2.99
C MET A 79 -1.71 -2.94 2.64
N ILE A 80 -2.71 -2.46 3.39
CA ILE A 80 -4.12 -2.77 3.20
C ILE A 80 -4.91 -1.49 2.87
N THR A 81 -5.78 -1.56 1.85
CA THR A 81 -6.61 -0.42 1.46
C THR A 81 -7.59 -0.10 2.57
N THR A 82 -7.55 1.12 3.13
CA THR A 82 -8.44 1.58 4.20
C THR A 82 -9.01 2.96 3.86
N PRO A 83 -10.35 3.13 3.71
CA PRO A 83 -11.41 2.14 3.92
C PRO A 83 -11.35 1.00 2.91
N PHE A 84 -11.91 -0.16 3.29
CA PHE A 84 -11.93 -1.34 2.43
C PHE A 84 -12.75 -1.07 1.16
N PRO A 85 -12.44 -1.75 0.04
CA PRO A 85 -13.28 -1.68 -1.15
C PRO A 85 -14.75 -2.00 -0.80
N SER A 86 -15.70 -1.22 -1.32
CA SER A 86 -17.12 -1.37 -0.96
C SER A 86 -17.71 -2.73 -1.33
N PHE A 87 -17.07 -3.42 -2.28
CA PHE A 87 -17.44 -4.75 -2.75
C PHE A 87 -16.72 -5.89 -2.02
N MET A 88 -15.84 -5.60 -1.05
CA MET A 88 -15.17 -6.62 -0.23
C MET A 88 -16.20 -7.54 0.44
N HIS A 89 -15.96 -8.85 0.40
CA HIS A 89 -16.88 -9.89 0.89
C HIS A 89 -18.28 -9.88 0.24
N THR A 90 -18.40 -9.36 -0.98
CA THR A 90 -19.62 -9.47 -1.80
C THR A 90 -19.34 -10.31 -3.06
N LEU A 91 -20.40 -10.69 -3.77
CA LEU A 91 -20.26 -11.33 -5.09
C LEU A 91 -19.74 -10.36 -6.17
N GLU A 92 -19.65 -9.06 -5.87
CA GLU A 92 -19.11 -8.04 -6.77
C GLU A 92 -17.58 -7.98 -6.73
N ASP A 93 -16.91 -8.63 -5.77
CA ASP A 93 -15.45 -8.74 -5.76
C ASP A 93 -14.95 -9.70 -6.86
N THR A 94 -14.90 -9.15 -8.08
CA THR A 94 -14.63 -9.88 -9.32
C THR A 94 -13.56 -9.18 -10.13
N ALA A 95 -13.04 -9.87 -11.15
CA ALA A 95 -12.06 -9.33 -12.07
C ALA A 95 -12.52 -8.07 -12.82
N GLU A 96 -13.83 -7.83 -12.93
CA GLU A 96 -14.39 -6.65 -13.60
C GLU A 96 -14.16 -5.36 -12.77
N HIS A 97 -14.04 -5.48 -11.45
CA HIS A 97 -13.76 -4.35 -10.54
C HIS A 97 -12.26 -4.10 -10.34
N ILE A 98 -11.40 -4.89 -10.98
CA ILE A 98 -9.95 -4.68 -10.96
C ILE A 98 -9.59 -3.46 -11.83
N HIS A 99 -8.98 -2.47 -11.21
CA HIS A 99 -8.46 -1.29 -11.88
C HIS A 99 -7.00 -1.46 -12.28
N SER A 100 -6.78 -1.86 -13.54
CA SER A 100 -5.46 -2.21 -14.08
C SER A 100 -4.39 -1.13 -13.89
N GLN A 101 -4.75 0.15 -14.04
CA GLN A 101 -3.83 1.28 -13.90
C GLN A 101 -3.36 1.45 -12.44
N THR A 102 -4.26 1.23 -11.47
CA THR A 102 -3.88 1.23 -10.05
C THR A 102 -2.89 0.11 -9.77
N ILE A 103 -3.17 -1.11 -10.24
CA ILE A 103 -2.28 -2.26 -10.04
C ILE A 103 -0.91 -2.00 -10.66
N GLU A 104 -0.86 -1.48 -11.89
CA GLU A 104 0.40 -1.17 -12.56
C GLU A 104 1.21 -0.12 -11.77
N ASN A 105 0.55 0.93 -11.27
CA ASN A 105 1.20 1.97 -10.47
C ASN A 105 1.77 1.41 -9.16
N LEU A 106 0.95 0.65 -8.40
CA LEU A 106 1.39 0.05 -7.14
C LEU A 106 2.50 -0.97 -7.36
N THR A 107 2.47 -1.72 -8.47
CA THR A 107 3.57 -2.62 -8.85
C THR A 107 4.88 -1.84 -9.04
N LYS A 108 4.86 -0.70 -9.74
CA LYS A 108 6.06 0.15 -9.90
C LYS A 108 6.57 0.68 -8.56
N VAL A 109 5.67 1.14 -7.68
CA VAL A 109 6.03 1.61 -6.34
C VAL A 109 6.70 0.50 -5.55
N LEU A 110 6.12 -0.71 -5.54
CA LEU A 110 6.67 -1.86 -4.83
C LEU A 110 8.01 -2.35 -5.38
N VAL A 111 8.19 -2.35 -6.70
CA VAL A 111 9.48 -2.69 -7.33
C VAL A 111 10.56 -1.71 -6.91
N VAL A 112 10.24 -0.41 -6.91
CA VAL A 112 11.16 0.64 -6.45
C VAL A 112 11.49 0.46 -4.97
N PHE A 113 10.48 0.29 -4.13
CA PHE A 113 10.66 0.06 -2.70
C PHE A 113 11.53 -1.17 -2.43
N LEU A 114 11.26 -2.28 -3.13
CA LEU A 114 12.02 -3.53 -2.96
C LEU A 114 13.48 -3.34 -3.38
N ALA A 115 13.72 -2.69 -4.52
CA ALA A 115 15.08 -2.40 -4.99
C ALA A 115 15.87 -1.57 -3.95
N GLU A 116 15.26 -0.51 -3.40
CA GLU A 116 15.88 0.32 -2.38
C GLU A 116 16.08 -0.43 -1.05
N TYR A 117 15.12 -1.28 -0.65
CA TYR A 117 15.22 -2.11 0.55
C TYR A 117 16.40 -3.09 0.50
N ILE A 118 16.69 -3.67 -0.67
CA ILE A 118 17.81 -4.61 -0.86
C ILE A 118 19.10 -3.96 -1.35
N GLY A 119 19.10 -2.64 -1.57
CA GLY A 119 20.29 -1.87 -1.97
C GLY A 119 20.69 -2.02 -3.45
N LEU A 120 19.73 -2.15 -4.36
CA LEU A 120 19.92 -2.14 -5.82
C LEU A 120 19.71 -0.77 -6.45
#